data_AF-A0A4R1B8W3-F1
#
_entry.id   AF-A0A4R1B8W3-F1
#
_cell.length_a   1.000
_cell.length_b   1.000
_cell.length_c   1.000
_cell.angle_alpha   90.00
_cell.angle_beta   90.00
_cell.angle_gamma   90.00
#
_symmetry.space_group_name_H-M   'P 1'
#
loop_
_entity.id
_entity.type
_entity.pdbx_description
1 polymer ?
#
loop_
_entity_poly.entity_id
_entity_poly.type
_entity_poly.pdbx_seq_one_letter_code
_entity_poly.pdbx_strand_id
1 'polypeptide(L)'
;MIINPIKIFGNFYDDTHISNYRLLLHGEACYAALHTVLADVAAGIEAPLNNYRELLGGIVSARAVLKGQTATTDDYTEAFLDTMRQAEDTLGAKRIRKGDPIYLEFFPQGLDGYNDINRGNAASLMQLAADAATRHAALLGTDLADELRSFPGGWLTVRSGQQGQSGKVDEKAAAIRAARRSLELALCQAIHEVGARFPGDADKCASFFAFDLLYRAGRKKAEAPGMV
;
A
#
# COMPACT_ATOMS: atom_id res chain seq x y z
N MET A 1 15.67 43.90 -0.06
CA MET A 1 14.75 42.73 -0.11
C MET A 1 15.29 41.75 -1.13
N ILE A 2 15.71 40.55 -0.72
CA ILE A 2 16.18 39.52 -1.65
C ILE A 2 14.94 38.78 -2.16
N ILE A 3 14.67 38.90 -3.46
CA ILE A 3 13.59 38.16 -4.11
C ILE A 3 14.03 36.70 -4.23
N ASN A 4 13.24 35.76 -3.71
CA ASN A 4 13.50 34.33 -3.84
C ASN A 4 12.76 33.79 -5.07
N PRO A 5 13.46 33.49 -6.19
CA PRO A 5 12.82 33.06 -7.42
C PRO A 5 12.14 31.68 -7.30
N ILE A 6 12.60 30.80 -6.39
CA ILE A 6 11.98 29.48 -6.17
C ILE A 6 10.58 29.64 -5.57
N LYS A 7 10.36 30.65 -4.73
CA LYS A 7 9.04 30.93 -4.15
C LYS A 7 8.06 31.56 -5.15
N ILE A 8 8.56 32.05 -6.28
CA ILE A 8 7.78 32.76 -7.30
C ILE A 8 7.53 31.86 -8.50
N PHE A 9 8.53 31.09 -8.93
CA PHE A 9 8.50 30.27 -10.15
C PHE A 9 8.53 28.76 -9.87
N GLY A 10 8.65 28.34 -8.61
CA GLY A 10 8.65 26.93 -8.22
C GLY A 10 7.24 26.39 -8.02
N ASN A 11 7.11 25.06 -8.10
CA ASN A 11 5.87 24.37 -7.76
C ASN A 11 5.69 24.34 -6.24
N PHE A 12 4.95 25.29 -5.69
CA PHE A 12 4.73 25.35 -4.24
C PHE A 12 3.85 24.22 -3.69
N TYR A 13 3.18 23.44 -4.56
CA TYR A 13 2.43 22.26 -4.18
C TYR A 13 3.29 20.99 -4.05
N ASP A 14 4.55 21.02 -4.52
CA ASP A 14 5.55 19.96 -4.35
C ASP A 14 6.10 19.95 -2.90
N ASP A 15 5.21 19.82 -1.93
CA ASP A 15 5.53 19.70 -0.52
C ASP A 15 5.08 18.31 -0.01
N THR A 16 6.05 17.57 0.54
CA THR A 16 5.83 16.24 1.13
C THR A 16 4.89 16.27 2.33
N HIS A 17 4.65 17.44 2.94
CA HIS A 17 3.71 17.62 4.03
C HIS A 17 2.25 17.77 3.56
N ILE A 18 2.03 18.04 2.27
CA ILE A 18 0.67 18.08 1.68
C ILE A 18 0.26 16.65 1.36
N SER A 19 -0.73 16.13 2.09
CA SER A 19 -1.25 14.78 1.84
C SER A 19 -2.04 14.73 0.53
N ASN A 20 -2.07 13.55 -0.11
CA ASN A 20 -2.81 13.35 -1.36
C ASN A 20 -4.27 13.80 -1.27
N TYR A 21 -4.93 13.52 -0.13
CA TYR A 21 -6.32 13.88 0.09
C TYR A 21 -6.51 15.40 0.25
N ARG A 22 -5.57 16.10 0.91
CA ARG A 22 -5.62 17.56 1.04
C ARG A 22 -5.40 18.27 -0.27
N LEU A 23 -4.48 17.77 -1.10
CA LEU A 23 -4.27 18.30 -2.45
C LEU A 23 -5.54 18.13 -3.30
N LEU A 24 -6.20 16.97 -3.21
CA LEU A 24 -7.47 16.72 -3.90
C LEU A 24 -8.56 17.70 -3.45
N LEU A 25 -8.80 17.83 -2.14
CA LEU A 25 -9.81 18.74 -1.59
C LEU A 25 -9.54 20.20 -1.96
N HIS A 26 -8.28 20.62 -1.88
CA HIS A 26 -7.87 21.95 -2.31
C HIS A 26 -8.14 22.16 -3.81
N GLY A 27 -7.77 21.19 -4.67
CA GLY A 27 -8.03 21.25 -6.10
C GLY A 27 -9.53 21.33 -6.43
N GLU A 28 -10.38 20.59 -5.71
CA GLU A 28 -11.84 20.66 -5.86
C GLU A 28 -12.40 22.03 -5.45
N ALA A 29 -11.93 22.58 -4.34
CA ALA A 29 -12.34 23.91 -3.88
C ALA A 29 -11.92 25.01 -4.87
N CYS A 30 -10.69 24.94 -5.38
CA CYS A 30 -10.16 25.88 -6.38
C CYS A 30 -10.92 25.78 -7.69
N TYR A 31 -11.18 24.57 -8.19
CA TYR A 31 -11.97 24.37 -9.41
C TYR A 31 -13.39 24.95 -9.24
N ALA A 32 -14.07 24.68 -8.13
CA ALA A 32 -15.41 25.21 -7.88
C ALA A 32 -15.44 26.75 -7.82
N ALA A 33 -14.45 27.36 -7.16
CA ALA A 33 -14.34 28.82 -7.07
C ALA A 33 -14.03 29.45 -8.44
N LEU A 34 -13.10 28.87 -9.20
CA LEU A 34 -12.68 29.40 -10.50
C LEU A 34 -13.72 29.16 -11.59
N HIS A 35 -14.38 28.00 -11.62
CA HIS A 35 -15.31 27.63 -12.70
C HIS A 35 -16.44 28.65 -12.89
N THR A 36 -16.87 29.30 -11.81
CA THR A 36 -17.97 30.28 -11.85
C THR A 36 -17.55 31.67 -12.35
N VAL A 37 -16.27 32.03 -12.23
CA VAL A 37 -15.77 33.39 -12.49
C VAL A 37 -14.73 33.44 -13.63
N LEU A 38 -13.91 32.40 -13.74
CA LEU A 38 -12.78 32.22 -14.66
C LEU A 38 -12.80 30.79 -15.23
N ALA A 39 -13.86 30.46 -15.97
CA ALA A 39 -14.10 29.11 -16.48
C ALA A 39 -12.95 28.60 -17.38
N ASP A 40 -12.28 29.50 -18.09
CA ASP A 40 -11.12 29.19 -18.92
C ASP A 40 -9.89 28.78 -18.10
N VAL A 41 -9.65 29.43 -16.96
CA VAL A 41 -8.61 29.00 -16.00
C VAL A 41 -8.99 27.66 -15.36
N ALA A 42 -10.27 27.49 -15.00
CA ALA A 42 -10.77 26.25 -14.39
C ALA A 42 -10.66 25.04 -15.33
N ALA A 43 -10.84 25.24 -16.64
CA ALA A 43 -10.71 24.18 -17.64
C ALA A 43 -9.31 23.53 -17.63
N GLY A 44 -8.26 24.28 -17.29
CA GLY A 44 -6.90 23.75 -17.14
C GLY A 44 -6.71 22.80 -15.95
N ILE A 45 -7.59 22.88 -14.94
CA ILE A 45 -7.53 22.07 -13.71
C ILE A 45 -8.36 20.80 -13.82
N GLU A 46 -9.46 20.82 -14.58
CA GLU A 46 -10.50 19.79 -14.57
C GLU A 46 -9.97 18.38 -14.88
N ALA A 47 -9.28 18.22 -16.01
CA ALA A 47 -8.77 16.92 -16.43
C ALA A 47 -7.71 16.34 -15.47
N PRO A 48 -6.69 17.11 -15.02
CA PRO A 48 -5.77 16.67 -13.97
C PRO A 48 -6.47 16.30 -12.66
N LEU A 49 -7.47 17.08 -12.25
CA LEU A 49 -8.22 16.84 -11.01
C LEU A 49 -9.04 15.55 -11.07
N ASN A 50 -9.76 15.32 -12.17
CA ASN A 50 -10.58 14.12 -12.36
C ASN A 50 -9.70 12.86 -12.41
N ASN A 51 -8.60 12.88 -13.17
CA ASN A 51 -7.64 11.77 -13.23
C ASN A 51 -7.05 11.46 -11.85
N TYR A 52 -6.68 12.50 -11.08
CA TYR A 52 -6.14 12.32 -9.73
C TYR A 52 -7.18 11.72 -8.76
N ARG A 53 -8.44 12.18 -8.84
CA ARG A 53 -9.57 11.66 -8.05
C ARG A 53 -9.81 10.16 -8.31
N GLU A 54 -9.89 9.77 -9.57
CA GLU A 54 -10.13 8.38 -9.97
C GLU A 54 -9.02 7.44 -9.48
N LEU A 55 -7.77 7.85 -9.67
CA LEU A 55 -6.61 7.09 -9.21
C LEU A 55 -6.58 6.95 -7.68
N LEU A 56 -6.93 8.00 -6.93
CA LEU A 56 -7.01 7.95 -5.46
C LEU A 56 -8.16 7.06 -4.95
N GLY A 57 -9.35 7.14 -5.56
CA GLY A 57 -10.48 6.27 -5.23
C GLY A 57 -10.17 4.79 -5.39
N GLY A 58 -9.39 4.44 -6.43
CA GLY A 58 -8.92 3.09 -6.66
C GLY A 58 -7.84 2.55 -5.69
N ILE A 59 -7.27 3.37 -4.80
CA ILE A 59 -6.24 2.93 -3.82
C ILE A 59 -6.89 2.35 -2.57
N VAL A 60 -8.00 2.92 -2.11
CA VAL A 60 -8.69 2.45 -0.90
C VAL A 60 -9.17 1.01 -1.12
N SER A 61 -9.70 0.72 -2.30
CA SER A 61 -10.06 -0.64 -2.71
C SER A 61 -8.84 -1.56 -2.87
N ALA A 62 -7.77 -1.10 -3.54
CA ALA A 62 -6.56 -1.91 -3.72
C ALA A 62 -5.86 -2.26 -2.40
N ARG A 63 -5.79 -1.31 -1.44
CA ARG A 63 -5.24 -1.56 -0.09
C ARG A 63 -6.10 -2.52 0.72
N ALA A 64 -7.43 -2.42 0.60
CA ALA A 64 -8.34 -3.38 1.23
C ALA A 64 -8.15 -4.79 0.66
N VAL A 65 -7.98 -4.92 -0.67
CA VAL A 65 -7.68 -6.20 -1.34
C VAL A 65 -6.32 -6.75 -0.90
N LEU A 66 -5.27 -5.92 -0.86
CA LEU A 66 -3.94 -6.32 -0.39
C LEU A 66 -3.94 -6.75 1.08
N LYS A 67 -4.68 -6.04 1.94
CA LYS A 67 -4.84 -6.41 3.35
C LYS A 67 -5.59 -7.72 3.50
N GLY A 68 -6.65 -7.93 2.71
CA GLY A 68 -7.40 -9.19 2.67
C GLY A 68 -6.55 -10.36 2.19
N GLN A 69 -5.72 -10.19 1.16
CA GLN A 69 -4.86 -11.24 0.61
C GLN A 69 -3.59 -11.50 1.43
N THR A 70 -3.09 -10.50 2.16
CA THR A 70 -2.02 -10.69 3.15
C THR A 70 -2.57 -11.52 4.30
N ALA A 71 -3.77 -11.20 4.81
CA ALA A 71 -4.48 -12.04 5.76
C ALA A 71 -4.63 -13.47 5.22
N THR A 72 -5.06 -13.66 3.96
CA THR A 72 -5.16 -15.02 3.37
C THR A 72 -3.83 -15.79 3.33
N THR A 73 -2.68 -15.12 3.20
CA THR A 73 -1.37 -15.79 3.20
C THR A 73 -0.93 -16.17 4.61
N ASP A 74 -1.19 -15.28 5.56
CA ASP A 74 -0.90 -15.51 6.97
C ASP A 74 -1.84 -16.61 7.52
N ASP A 75 -3.13 -16.55 7.19
CA ASP A 75 -4.15 -17.58 7.50
C ASP A 75 -3.75 -18.95 6.92
N TYR A 76 -3.24 -18.99 5.68
CA TYR A 76 -2.80 -20.24 5.04
C TYR A 76 -1.54 -20.81 5.69
N THR A 77 -0.65 -19.94 6.16
CA THR A 77 0.55 -20.32 6.90
C THR A 77 0.18 -20.83 8.29
N GLU A 78 -0.76 -20.20 8.96
CA GLU A 78 -1.29 -20.62 10.27
C GLU A 78 -1.98 -21.98 10.16
N ALA A 79 -2.84 -22.17 9.16
CA ALA A 79 -3.46 -23.47 8.88
C ALA A 79 -2.40 -24.58 8.70
N PHE A 80 -1.34 -24.31 7.93
CA PHE A 80 -0.25 -25.26 7.77
C PHE A 80 0.46 -25.58 9.10
N LEU A 81 0.76 -24.58 9.93
CA LEU A 81 1.39 -24.77 11.23
C LEU A 81 0.51 -25.60 12.17
N ASP A 82 -0.80 -25.38 12.15
CA ASP A 82 -1.75 -26.17 12.92
C ASP A 82 -1.81 -27.62 12.44
N THR A 83 -1.84 -27.87 11.13
CA THR A 83 -1.77 -29.23 10.59
C THR A 83 -0.45 -29.92 10.95
N MET A 84 0.68 -29.21 10.99
CA MET A 84 1.97 -29.76 11.45
C MET A 84 1.96 -30.12 12.93
N ARG A 85 1.30 -29.33 13.80
CA ARG A 85 1.12 -29.67 15.23
C ARG A 85 0.28 -30.95 15.38
N GLN A 86 -0.80 -31.07 14.62
CA GLN A 86 -1.63 -32.29 14.59
C GLN A 86 -0.86 -33.52 14.10
N ALA A 87 0.04 -33.35 13.13
CA ALA A 87 0.93 -34.41 12.69
C ALA A 87 1.92 -34.84 13.78
N GLU A 88 2.49 -33.90 14.53
CA GLU A 88 3.35 -34.21 15.68
C GLU A 88 2.60 -35.02 16.75
N ASP A 89 1.39 -34.59 17.11
CA ASP A 89 0.54 -35.29 18.08
C ASP A 89 0.20 -36.72 17.62
N THR A 90 -0.11 -36.88 16.34
CA THR A 90 -0.44 -38.19 15.73
C THR A 90 0.73 -39.15 15.77
N LEU A 91 1.94 -38.68 15.44
CA LEU A 91 3.17 -39.47 15.56
C LEU A 91 3.47 -39.79 17.03
N GLY A 92 3.26 -38.82 17.93
CA GLY A 92 3.41 -38.97 19.37
C GLY A 92 2.51 -40.06 19.96
N ALA A 93 1.25 -40.15 19.51
CA ALA A 93 0.31 -41.20 19.88
C ALA A 93 0.80 -42.61 19.47
N LYS A 94 1.59 -42.69 18.39
CA LYS A 94 2.25 -43.93 17.94
C LYS A 94 3.63 -44.17 18.57
N ARG A 95 4.00 -43.39 19.59
CA ARG A 95 5.30 -43.42 20.29
C ARG A 95 6.50 -43.06 19.39
N ILE A 96 6.27 -42.40 18.26
CA ILE A 96 7.31 -41.81 17.42
C ILE A 96 7.63 -40.42 18.01
N ARG A 97 8.88 -40.19 18.41
CA ARG A 97 9.31 -39.01 19.19
C ARG A 97 10.55 -38.36 18.59
N LYS A 98 10.94 -37.20 19.14
CA LYS A 98 12.19 -36.50 18.81
C LYS A 98 13.38 -37.49 18.83
N GLY A 99 14.06 -37.62 17.69
CA GLY A 99 15.18 -38.54 17.47
C GLY A 99 14.84 -39.80 16.69
N ASP A 100 13.56 -40.13 16.50
CA ASP A 100 13.14 -41.21 15.60
C ASP A 100 13.37 -40.79 14.13
N PRO A 101 13.88 -41.68 13.25
CA PRO A 101 14.09 -41.38 11.84
C PRO A 101 12.84 -40.84 11.13
N ILE A 102 11.66 -41.39 11.44
CA ILE A 102 10.38 -40.94 10.85
C ILE A 102 10.03 -39.55 11.35
N TYR A 103 10.25 -39.27 12.64
CA TYR A 103 10.03 -37.94 13.19
C TYR A 103 10.91 -36.89 12.47
N LEU A 104 12.18 -37.22 12.22
CA LEU A 104 13.13 -36.31 11.57
C LEU A 104 12.80 -36.05 10.09
N GLU A 105 12.04 -36.91 9.43
CA GLU A 105 11.57 -36.66 8.06
C GLU A 105 10.52 -35.55 7.98
N PHE A 106 9.67 -35.43 9.02
CA PHE A 106 8.73 -34.32 9.15
C PHE A 106 9.38 -33.11 9.83
N PHE A 107 10.22 -33.34 10.82
CA PHE A 107 10.75 -32.32 11.72
C PHE A 107 12.27 -32.40 11.85
N PRO A 108 13.04 -32.11 10.78
CA PRO A 108 14.50 -32.26 10.78
C PRO A 108 15.19 -31.35 11.81
N GLN A 109 14.56 -30.22 12.16
CA GLN A 109 15.00 -29.30 13.21
C GLN A 109 14.04 -29.32 14.42
N GLY A 110 13.19 -30.34 14.54
CA GLY A 110 12.04 -30.33 15.44
C GLY A 110 10.94 -29.37 14.98
N LEU A 111 9.89 -29.25 15.80
CA LEU A 111 8.80 -28.30 15.56
C LEU A 111 9.31 -26.85 15.48
N ASP A 112 10.41 -26.54 16.18
CA ASP A 112 10.99 -25.19 16.19
C ASP A 112 11.47 -24.71 14.82
N GLY A 113 11.81 -25.65 13.92
CA GLY A 113 12.15 -25.33 12.52
C GLY A 113 11.01 -24.68 11.73
N TYR A 114 9.78 -24.74 12.25
CA TYR A 114 8.60 -24.11 11.67
C TYR A 114 8.24 -22.75 12.30
N ASN A 115 8.84 -22.39 13.44
CA ASN A 115 8.52 -21.14 14.13
C ASN A 115 8.89 -19.89 13.29
N ASP A 116 9.90 -20.00 12.43
CA ASP A 116 10.37 -18.91 11.56
C ASP A 116 9.89 -19.07 10.10
N ILE A 117 8.75 -19.73 9.91
CA ILE A 117 8.15 -19.82 8.57
C ILE A 117 7.83 -18.42 8.04
N ASN A 118 8.28 -18.16 6.82
CA ASN A 118 8.11 -16.91 6.12
C ASN A 118 7.99 -17.17 4.61
N ARG A 119 7.71 -16.13 3.84
CA ARG A 119 7.44 -16.26 2.40
C ARG A 119 8.61 -16.84 1.58
N GLY A 120 9.84 -16.77 2.11
CA GLY A 120 11.05 -17.29 1.47
C GLY A 120 11.26 -18.78 1.66
N ASN A 121 10.80 -19.36 2.78
CA ASN A 121 11.01 -20.78 3.13
C ASN A 121 9.73 -21.61 3.19
N ALA A 122 8.53 -21.00 3.25
CA ALA A 122 7.25 -21.70 3.40
C ALA A 122 7.02 -22.76 2.31
N ALA A 123 7.32 -22.45 1.05
CA ALA A 123 7.19 -23.42 -0.05
C ALA A 123 8.03 -24.68 0.18
N SER A 124 9.27 -24.51 0.63
CA SER A 124 10.18 -25.62 0.90
C SER A 124 9.75 -26.44 2.11
N LEU A 125 9.28 -25.78 3.17
CA LEU A 125 8.79 -26.44 4.39
C LEU A 125 7.49 -27.22 4.14
N MET A 126 6.56 -26.65 3.36
CA MET A 126 5.32 -27.34 2.96
C MET A 126 5.61 -28.52 2.04
N GLN A 127 6.58 -28.39 1.12
CA GLN A 127 6.98 -29.51 0.27
C GLN A 127 7.61 -30.64 1.08
N LEU A 128 8.48 -30.31 2.04
CA LEU A 128 9.09 -31.28 2.94
C LEU A 128 8.02 -32.07 3.71
N ALA A 129 7.02 -31.38 4.24
CA ALA A 129 5.90 -31.99 4.95
C ALA A 129 5.06 -32.89 4.02
N ALA A 130 4.78 -32.47 2.79
CA ALA A 130 4.06 -33.25 1.79
C ALA A 130 4.81 -34.53 1.40
N ASP A 131 6.13 -34.46 1.23
CA ASP A 131 6.97 -35.61 0.87
C ASP A 131 7.05 -36.63 2.02
N ALA A 132 7.13 -36.15 3.27
CA ALA A 132 7.07 -37.00 4.46
C ALA A 132 5.68 -37.63 4.63
N ALA A 133 4.60 -36.86 4.43
CA ALA A 133 3.22 -37.33 4.48
C ALA A 133 2.94 -38.39 3.42
N THR A 134 3.53 -38.26 2.23
CA THR A 134 3.42 -39.25 1.15
C THR A 134 4.03 -40.60 1.56
N ARG A 135 5.21 -40.57 2.18
CA ARG A 135 5.92 -41.79 2.62
C ARG A 135 5.25 -42.46 3.81
N HIS A 136 4.66 -41.68 4.71
CA HIS A 136 4.13 -42.14 5.99
C HIS A 136 2.61 -41.97 6.13
N ALA A 137 1.88 -41.98 5.02
CA ALA A 137 0.43 -41.75 5.01
C ALA A 137 -0.35 -42.70 5.94
N ALA A 138 0.07 -43.97 6.02
CA ALA A 138 -0.54 -44.95 6.91
C ALA A 138 -0.37 -44.61 8.41
N LEU A 139 0.65 -43.85 8.77
CA LEU A 139 0.88 -43.40 10.15
C LEU A 139 0.06 -42.15 10.49
N LEU A 140 -0.18 -41.26 9.53
CA LEU A 140 -0.98 -40.06 9.77
C LEU A 140 -2.48 -40.31 9.67
N GLY A 141 -2.89 -41.31 8.89
CA GLY A 141 -4.25 -41.43 8.39
C GLY A 141 -4.40 -40.67 7.07
N THR A 142 -5.36 -41.11 6.26
CA THR A 142 -5.57 -40.59 4.90
C THR A 142 -5.82 -39.09 4.91
N ASP A 143 -6.70 -38.62 5.80
CA ASP A 143 -7.19 -37.25 5.80
C ASP A 143 -6.06 -36.25 6.11
N LEU A 144 -5.30 -36.49 7.18
CA LEU A 144 -4.17 -35.65 7.56
C LEU A 144 -3.04 -35.69 6.53
N ALA A 145 -2.80 -36.86 5.91
CA ALA A 145 -1.80 -36.99 4.86
C ALA A 145 -2.22 -36.29 3.56
N ASP A 146 -3.51 -36.31 3.20
CA ASP A 146 -4.06 -35.57 2.05
C ASP A 146 -3.98 -34.07 2.28
N GLU A 147 -4.31 -33.61 3.50
CA GLU A 147 -4.22 -32.19 3.87
C GLU A 147 -2.78 -31.67 3.77
N LEU A 148 -1.80 -32.36 4.35
CA LEU A 148 -0.38 -32.01 4.24
C LEU A 148 0.12 -31.96 2.80
N ARG A 149 -0.35 -32.88 1.94
CA ARG A 149 0.00 -32.92 0.51
C ARG A 149 -0.62 -31.77 -0.30
N SER A 150 -1.69 -31.15 0.19
CA SER A 150 -2.37 -30.06 -0.51
C SER A 150 -1.66 -28.70 -0.35
N PHE A 151 -0.91 -28.50 0.73
CA PHE A 151 -0.30 -27.21 1.07
C PHE A 151 0.65 -26.63 0.00
N PRO A 152 1.55 -27.40 -0.64
CA PRO A 152 2.42 -26.86 -1.69
C PRO A 152 1.64 -26.23 -2.85
N GLY A 153 0.57 -26.89 -3.29
CA GLY A 153 -0.26 -26.42 -4.41
C GLY A 153 -1.09 -25.18 -4.05
N GLY A 154 -1.69 -25.16 -2.86
CA GLY A 154 -2.43 -23.98 -2.40
C GLY A 154 -1.51 -22.79 -2.10
N TRP A 155 -0.30 -23.02 -1.58
CA TRP A 155 0.69 -21.96 -1.38
C TRP A 155 1.07 -21.26 -2.70
N LEU A 156 1.32 -22.02 -3.77
CA LEU A 156 1.59 -21.46 -5.10
C LEU A 156 0.41 -20.63 -5.62
N THR A 157 -0.82 -21.06 -5.36
CA THR A 157 -2.05 -20.34 -5.74
C THR A 157 -2.16 -19.00 -4.99
N VAL A 158 -1.94 -18.99 -3.67
CA VAL A 158 -1.98 -17.78 -2.85
C VAL A 158 -0.84 -16.81 -3.24
N ARG A 159 0.36 -17.34 -3.49
CA ARG A 159 1.55 -16.55 -3.81
C ARG A 159 1.56 -15.98 -5.22
N SER A 160 1.06 -16.72 -6.21
CA SER A 160 0.88 -16.19 -7.58
C SER A 160 -0.15 -15.06 -7.62
N GLY A 161 -1.20 -15.14 -6.79
CA GLY A 161 -2.14 -14.04 -6.56
C GLY A 161 -1.48 -12.76 -6.03
N GLN A 162 -0.56 -12.88 -5.06
CA GLN A 162 0.20 -11.73 -4.53
C GLN A 162 1.20 -11.13 -5.54
N GLN A 163 1.97 -11.97 -6.24
CA GLN A 163 3.01 -11.48 -7.17
C GLN A 163 2.42 -10.73 -8.37
N GLY A 164 1.30 -11.20 -8.91
CA GLY A 164 0.60 -10.50 -10.00
C GLY A 164 0.00 -9.14 -9.63
N GLN A 165 -0.19 -8.87 -8.33
CA GLN A 165 -0.71 -7.60 -7.84
C GLN A 165 0.40 -6.63 -7.40
N SER A 166 1.55 -7.13 -6.91
CA SER A 166 2.69 -6.25 -6.58
C SER A 166 3.15 -5.41 -7.77
N GLY A 167 3.23 -6.02 -8.97
CA GLY A 167 3.54 -5.28 -10.20
C GLY A 167 2.50 -4.20 -10.52
N LYS A 168 1.21 -4.48 -10.30
CA LYS A 168 0.12 -3.52 -10.48
C LYS A 168 0.14 -2.40 -9.44
N VAL A 169 0.66 -2.65 -8.24
CA VAL A 169 0.81 -1.64 -7.19
C VAL A 169 1.89 -0.63 -7.57
N ASP A 170 3.02 -1.09 -8.11
CA ASP A 170 4.11 -0.21 -8.53
C ASP A 170 3.72 0.66 -9.73
N GLU A 171 3.06 0.08 -10.72
CA GLU A 171 2.49 0.82 -11.86
C GLU A 171 1.47 1.86 -11.41
N LYS A 172 0.57 1.49 -10.50
CA LYS A 172 -0.45 2.42 -9.98
C LYS A 172 0.16 3.51 -9.11
N ALA A 173 1.15 3.19 -8.28
CA ALA A 173 1.89 4.17 -7.48
C ALA A 173 2.63 5.19 -8.37
N ALA A 174 3.25 4.74 -9.46
CA ALA A 174 3.85 5.61 -10.45
C ALA A 174 2.80 6.51 -11.14
N ALA A 175 1.66 5.94 -11.55
CA ALA A 175 0.55 6.67 -12.15
C ALA A 175 -0.01 7.76 -11.21
N ILE A 176 -0.11 7.48 -9.91
CA ILE A 176 -0.55 8.46 -8.91
C ILE A 176 0.46 9.59 -8.74
N ARG A 177 1.76 9.30 -8.69
CA ARG A 177 2.80 10.35 -8.62
C ARG A 177 2.75 11.25 -9.85
N ALA A 178 2.56 10.65 -11.03
CA ALA A 178 2.42 11.40 -12.28
C ALA A 178 1.14 12.27 -12.28
N ALA A 179 0.00 11.71 -11.87
CA ALA A 179 -1.27 12.45 -11.77
C ALA A 179 -1.22 13.56 -10.72
N ARG A 180 -0.58 13.31 -9.56
CA ARG A 180 -0.32 14.31 -8.53
C ARG A 180 0.46 15.48 -9.12
N ARG A 181 1.61 15.20 -9.74
CA ARG A 181 2.45 16.23 -10.36
C ARG A 181 1.69 17.02 -11.43
N SER A 182 0.85 16.36 -12.22
CA SER A 182 0.00 17.02 -13.21
C SER A 182 -0.96 18.01 -12.56
N LEU A 183 -1.65 17.60 -11.49
CA LEU A 183 -2.57 18.47 -10.74
C LEU A 183 -1.83 19.64 -10.07
N GLU A 184 -0.68 19.38 -9.44
CA GLU A 184 0.14 20.43 -8.81
C GLU A 184 0.56 21.51 -9.81
N LEU A 185 1.03 21.11 -10.99
CA LEU A 185 1.43 22.04 -12.04
C LEU A 185 0.23 22.83 -12.58
N ALA A 186 -0.92 22.18 -12.79
CA ALA A 186 -2.14 22.85 -13.24
C ALA A 186 -2.62 23.91 -12.23
N LEU A 187 -2.60 23.58 -10.93
CA LEU A 187 -2.95 24.52 -9.88
C LEU A 187 -1.94 25.67 -9.77
N CYS A 188 -0.64 25.39 -9.95
CA CYS A 188 0.40 26.42 -9.97
C CYS A 188 0.22 27.39 -11.14
N GLN A 189 -0.09 26.87 -12.34
CA GLN A 189 -0.41 27.68 -13.51
C GLN A 189 -1.64 28.56 -13.28
N ALA A 190 -2.70 28.00 -12.70
CA ALA A 190 -3.91 28.75 -12.37
C ALA A 190 -3.63 29.94 -11.44
N ILE A 191 -2.73 29.79 -10.46
CA ILE A 191 -2.34 30.89 -9.57
C ILE A 191 -1.65 32.02 -10.33
N HIS A 192 -0.74 31.69 -11.25
CA HIS A 192 -0.08 32.70 -12.07
C HIS A 192 -1.08 33.42 -12.98
N GLU A 193 -2.02 32.68 -13.55
CA GLU A 193 -3.03 33.26 -14.45
C GLU A 193 -4.03 34.16 -13.70
N VAL A 194 -4.51 33.73 -12.53
CA VAL A 194 -5.34 34.58 -11.65
C VAL A 194 -4.59 35.84 -11.23
N GLY A 195 -3.32 35.70 -10.83
CA GLY A 195 -2.47 36.84 -10.47
C GLY A 195 -2.25 37.82 -11.63
N ALA A 196 -2.18 37.32 -12.86
CA ALA A 196 -2.08 38.16 -14.06
C ALA A 196 -3.39 38.91 -14.36
N ARG A 197 -4.55 38.33 -14.03
CA ARG A 197 -5.87 38.95 -14.21
C ARG A 197 -6.20 39.99 -13.14
N PHE A 198 -5.67 39.82 -11.92
CA PHE A 198 -5.90 40.72 -10.80
C PHE A 198 -4.59 41.22 -10.18
N PRO A 199 -3.76 41.97 -10.94
CA PRO A 199 -2.45 42.38 -10.50
C PRO A 199 -2.55 43.33 -9.29
N GLY A 200 -1.89 42.96 -8.19
CA GLY A 200 -1.85 43.75 -6.95
C GLY A 200 -3.06 43.57 -6.03
N ASP A 201 -4.09 42.83 -6.45
CA ASP A 201 -5.27 42.52 -5.63
C ASP A 201 -5.12 41.14 -4.98
N ALA A 202 -4.36 41.10 -3.89
CA ALA A 202 -4.05 39.87 -3.17
C ALA A 202 -5.30 39.20 -2.58
N ASP A 203 -6.26 40.00 -2.09
CA ASP A 203 -7.49 39.48 -1.48
C ASP A 203 -8.38 38.81 -2.53
N LYS A 204 -8.51 39.43 -3.71
CA LYS A 204 -9.24 38.81 -4.82
C LYS A 204 -8.57 37.54 -5.30
N CYS A 205 -7.25 37.54 -5.47
CA CYS A 205 -6.52 36.34 -5.85
C CYS A 205 -6.71 35.21 -4.82
N ALA A 206 -6.54 35.51 -3.53
CA ALA A 206 -6.67 34.53 -2.45
C ALA A 206 -8.09 33.95 -2.35
N SER A 207 -9.12 34.71 -2.73
CA SER A 207 -10.51 34.22 -2.70
C SER A 207 -10.79 33.00 -3.59
N PHE A 208 -9.93 32.73 -4.58
CA PHE A 208 -10.04 31.57 -5.47
C PHE A 208 -9.29 30.34 -4.95
N PHE A 209 -8.46 30.46 -3.91
CA PHE A 209 -7.58 29.40 -3.44
C PHE A 209 -7.74 29.16 -1.93
N ALA A 210 -8.36 28.03 -1.58
CA ALA A 210 -8.55 27.60 -0.20
C ALA A 210 -7.27 26.99 0.40
N PHE A 211 -6.24 27.81 0.64
CA PHE A 211 -4.93 27.37 1.13
C PHE A 211 -4.97 26.71 2.52
N ASP A 212 -6.00 27.01 3.31
CA ASP A 212 -6.27 26.38 4.60
C ASP A 212 -6.47 24.86 4.49
N LEU A 213 -6.93 24.37 3.33
CA LEU A 213 -7.13 22.95 3.07
C LEU A 213 -5.83 22.18 2.83
N LEU A 214 -4.72 22.85 2.48
CA LEU A 214 -3.45 22.19 2.15
C LEU A 214 -2.72 21.66 3.39
N TYR A 215 -2.93 22.29 4.55
CA TYR A 215 -2.21 21.99 5.77
C TYR A 215 -3.17 21.61 6.91
N ARG A 216 -2.68 20.84 7.88
CA ARG A 216 -3.46 20.51 9.07
C ARG A 216 -3.60 21.76 9.94
N ALA A 217 -4.81 22.11 10.36
CA ALA A 217 -5.00 23.10 11.43
C ALA A 217 -4.26 22.63 12.69
N GLY A 218 -3.18 23.32 13.08
CA GLY A 218 -2.43 23.00 14.31
C GLY A 218 -0.91 22.83 14.22
N ARG A 219 -0.20 23.41 13.24
CA ARG A 219 1.17 23.91 13.49
C ARG A 219 1.17 25.41 13.32
N LYS A 220 0.85 26.13 14.41
CA LYS A 220 1.34 27.50 14.57
C LYS A 220 2.86 27.43 14.35
N LYS A 221 3.33 28.01 13.26
CA LYS A 221 4.76 28.25 13.08
C LYS A 221 5.17 29.09 14.28
N ALA A 222 6.11 28.60 15.09
CA ALA A 222 6.87 29.49 15.94
C ALA A 222 7.43 30.55 15.00
N GLU A 223 7.03 31.80 15.20
CA GLU A 223 7.75 32.94 14.65
C GLU A 223 9.22 32.71 14.98
N ALA A 224 10.07 32.64 13.96
CA ALA A 224 11.49 32.60 14.18
C ALA A 224 11.86 33.88 14.95
N PRO A 225 12.56 33.79 16.09
CA PRO A 225 12.96 34.96 16.86
C PRO A 225 13.88 35.81 15.99
N GLY A 226 13.70 37.12 16.09
CA GLY A 226 14.26 38.10 15.17
C GLY A 226 15.76 38.01 14.94
N MET A 227 16.17 38.50 13.78
CA MET A 227 17.49 39.09 13.61
C MET A 227 17.30 40.51 13.07
N VAL A 228 17.97 41.41 13.79
CA VAL A 228 18.06 42.88 13.66
C VAL A 228 18.35 43.32 12.23
#